data_AF-X1Q754-F1
#
_entry.id   AF-X1Q754-F1
#
_cell.length_a   1.000
_cell.length_b   1.000
_cell.length_c   1.000
_cell.angle_alpha   90.00
_cell.angle_beta   90.00
_cell.angle_gamma   90.00
#
_symmetry.space_group_name_H-M   'P 1'
#
loop_
_entity.id
_entity.type
_entity.pdbx_description
1 polymer ?
#
loop_
_entity_poly.entity_id
_entity_poly.type
_entity_poly.pdbx_seq_one_letter_code
_entity_poly.pdbx_strand_id
1 'polypeptide(L)'
;VVCGAPNLRLGDKVAFAHVGSQLTDGHSGQEFRLESAKIRGVVSDGMACSEKELGISDSHEGIMVLPPEAPIGTPLADYLGDVIFDLDVTPNRPDCLCIIGIAREVAVLTGQSLHLPEVNYEEVTSPVDQQISVEIAAPDLCSRYCASLITGVKIAESPRWMQQRLLKCGMRPINNIVDITNYVMLEYGQPLHAFDYHKIRGKRIIVRRATSGETITT
;
A
#
# COMPACT_ATOMS: atom_id res chain seq x y z
N VAL A 1 -18.17 18.23 -20.09
CA VAL A 1 -17.60 16.94 -20.52
C VAL A 1 -18.67 15.88 -20.51
N VAL A 2 -18.72 15.02 -21.52
CA VAL A 2 -19.58 13.84 -21.56
C VAL A 2 -18.78 12.66 -21.01
N CYS A 3 -19.30 11.99 -19.99
CA CYS A 3 -18.67 10.82 -19.38
C CYS A 3 -19.66 9.66 -19.32
N GLY A 4 -19.20 8.46 -19.72
CA GLY A 4 -20.00 7.24 -19.71
C GLY A 4 -19.68 6.29 -18.54
N ALA A 5 -18.75 6.67 -17.65
CA ALA A 5 -18.32 5.80 -16.57
C ALA A 5 -19.43 5.58 -15.54
N PRO A 6 -19.65 4.34 -15.09
CA PRO A 6 -20.79 3.99 -14.23
C PRO A 6 -20.65 4.51 -12.79
N ASN A 7 -19.45 4.93 -12.40
CA ASN A 7 -19.09 5.29 -11.03
C ASN A 7 -19.12 6.80 -10.72
N LEU A 8 -19.39 7.67 -11.72
CA LEU A 8 -19.43 9.12 -11.53
C LEU A 8 -20.75 9.58 -10.90
N ARG A 9 -20.67 10.42 -9.87
CA ARG A 9 -21.80 11.02 -9.15
C ARG A 9 -21.69 12.54 -9.09
N LEU A 10 -22.82 13.20 -8.85
CA LEU A 10 -22.85 14.65 -8.66
C LEU A 10 -22.12 15.02 -7.36
N GLY A 11 -21.15 15.93 -7.47
CA GLY A 11 -20.30 16.37 -6.35
C GLY A 11 -18.93 15.70 -6.31
N ASP A 12 -18.66 14.71 -7.15
CA ASP A 12 -17.35 14.06 -7.21
C ASP A 12 -16.25 15.01 -7.70
N LYS A 13 -15.07 14.91 -7.10
CA LYS A 13 -13.84 15.48 -7.64
C LYS A 13 -13.14 14.43 -8.49
N VAL A 14 -12.66 14.81 -9.67
CA VAL A 14 -12.12 13.86 -10.66
C VAL A 14 -10.82 14.37 -11.26
N ALA A 15 -10.01 13.45 -11.77
CA ALA A 15 -8.91 13.81 -12.66
C ALA A 15 -9.50 14.27 -14.01
N PHE A 16 -9.31 15.56 -14.33
CA PHE A 16 -9.86 16.17 -15.54
C PHE A 16 -8.75 16.51 -16.53
N ALA A 17 -8.86 16.01 -17.75
CA ALA A 17 -7.99 16.36 -18.87
C ALA A 17 -8.66 17.39 -19.78
N HIS A 18 -7.94 18.49 -20.05
CA HIS A 18 -8.38 19.52 -20.97
C HIS A 18 -8.08 19.11 -22.41
N VAL A 19 -8.82 19.69 -23.37
CA VAL A 19 -8.47 19.57 -24.79
C VAL A 19 -7.01 20.00 -24.99
N GLY A 20 -6.26 19.18 -25.72
CA GLY A 20 -4.84 19.34 -25.96
C GLY A 20 -3.93 18.57 -25.02
N SER A 21 -4.44 17.98 -23.92
CA SER A 21 -3.69 17.08 -23.03
C SER A 21 -3.23 15.81 -23.77
N GLN A 22 -2.05 15.31 -23.44
CA GLN A 22 -1.55 14.02 -23.88
C GLN A 22 -1.97 12.94 -22.87
N LEU A 23 -2.59 11.87 -23.33
CA LEU A 23 -3.12 10.78 -22.50
C LEU A 23 -2.80 9.42 -23.11
N THR A 24 -2.93 8.37 -22.33
CA THR A 24 -2.82 6.99 -22.81
C THR A 24 -4.21 6.43 -23.10
N ASP A 25 -4.40 5.80 -24.25
CA ASP A 25 -5.65 5.11 -24.58
C ASP A 25 -5.79 3.85 -23.71
N GLY A 26 -6.88 3.78 -22.93
CA GLY A 26 -7.12 2.69 -21.98
C GLY A 26 -7.29 1.29 -22.59
N HIS A 27 -7.47 1.16 -23.91
CA HIS A 27 -7.62 -0.13 -24.60
C HIS A 27 -6.35 -0.54 -25.32
N SER A 28 -5.75 0.38 -26.08
CA SER A 28 -4.59 0.12 -26.92
C SER A 28 -3.25 0.41 -26.24
N GLY A 29 -3.24 1.20 -25.16
CA GLY A 29 -2.02 1.66 -24.49
C GLY A 29 -1.20 2.68 -25.28
N GLN A 30 -1.72 3.18 -26.41
CA GLN A 30 -1.04 4.19 -27.22
C GLN A 30 -1.32 5.59 -26.68
N GLU A 31 -0.33 6.46 -26.77
CA GLU A 31 -0.53 7.86 -26.43
C GLU A 31 -1.33 8.59 -27.52
N PHE A 32 -2.24 9.44 -27.12
CA PHE A 32 -3.01 10.31 -28.01
C PHE A 32 -3.18 11.70 -27.40
N ARG A 33 -3.43 12.69 -28.27
CA ARG A 33 -3.76 14.04 -27.86
C ARG A 33 -5.27 14.21 -27.82
N LEU A 34 -5.80 14.70 -26.69
CA LEU A 34 -7.23 14.86 -26.50
C LEU A 34 -7.76 16.00 -27.37
N GLU A 35 -8.78 15.71 -28.18
CA GLU A 35 -9.46 16.70 -29.04
C GLU A 35 -10.92 16.89 -28.60
N SER A 36 -11.52 18.01 -28.99
CA SER A 36 -12.97 18.22 -28.77
C SER A 36 -13.77 17.28 -29.67
N ALA A 37 -14.77 16.61 -29.08
CA ALA A 37 -15.59 15.64 -29.80
C ALA A 37 -17.09 15.86 -29.55
N LYS A 38 -17.93 15.51 -30.52
CA LYS A 38 -19.39 15.41 -30.34
C LYS A 38 -19.78 13.99 -29.99
N ILE A 39 -20.21 13.77 -28.76
CA ILE A 39 -20.67 12.47 -28.27
C ILE A 39 -22.18 12.52 -28.16
N ARG A 40 -22.88 11.70 -28.97
CA ARG A 40 -24.35 11.66 -29.04
C ARG A 40 -25.00 13.04 -29.21
N GLY A 41 -24.38 13.88 -30.04
CA GLY A 41 -24.85 15.25 -30.33
C GLY A 41 -24.42 16.32 -29.33
N VAL A 42 -23.81 15.96 -28.21
CA VAL A 42 -23.31 16.90 -27.19
C VAL A 42 -21.81 17.11 -27.36
N VAL A 43 -21.37 18.36 -27.36
CA VAL A 43 -19.94 18.71 -27.42
C VAL A 43 -19.28 18.38 -26.08
N SER A 44 -18.11 17.72 -26.14
CA SER A 44 -17.28 17.40 -24.98
C SER A 44 -15.88 17.99 -25.15
N ASP A 45 -15.60 19.05 -24.40
CA ASP A 45 -14.31 19.76 -24.40
C ASP A 45 -13.40 19.28 -23.27
N GLY A 46 -13.18 17.98 -23.20
CA GLY A 46 -12.32 17.37 -22.19
C GLY A 46 -12.74 15.94 -21.86
N MET A 47 -12.09 15.38 -20.84
CA MET A 47 -12.29 14.01 -20.40
C MET A 47 -12.13 13.89 -18.88
N ALA A 48 -13.00 13.11 -18.22
CA ALA A 48 -12.74 12.63 -16.86
C ALA A 48 -11.98 11.31 -17.00
N CYS A 49 -10.79 11.22 -16.42
CA CYS A 49 -9.86 10.13 -16.69
C CYS A 49 -9.99 8.99 -15.66
N SER A 50 -9.80 7.77 -16.13
CA SER A 50 -9.47 6.58 -15.34
C SER A 50 -8.00 6.56 -14.93
N GLU A 51 -7.63 5.70 -13.98
CA GLU A 51 -6.22 5.51 -13.60
C GLU A 51 -5.38 4.97 -14.76
N LYS A 52 -5.96 4.11 -15.60
CA LYS A 52 -5.28 3.56 -16.79
C LYS A 52 -4.95 4.61 -17.84
N GLU A 53 -5.87 5.52 -18.11
CA GLU A 53 -5.63 6.62 -19.07
C GLU A 53 -4.57 7.60 -18.58
N LEU A 54 -4.35 7.65 -17.27
CA LEU A 54 -3.30 8.45 -16.61
C LEU A 54 -1.98 7.69 -16.44
N GLY A 55 -1.92 6.41 -16.82
CA GLY A 55 -0.73 5.56 -16.62
C GLY A 55 -0.44 5.22 -15.15
N ILE A 56 -1.44 5.30 -14.26
CA ILE A 56 -1.29 5.06 -12.82
C ILE A 56 -1.47 3.58 -12.47
N SER A 57 -2.44 2.90 -13.08
CA SER A 57 -2.74 1.48 -12.82
C SER A 57 -3.43 0.83 -14.02
N ASP A 58 -3.60 -0.49 -14.01
CA ASP A 58 -4.37 -1.21 -15.04
C ASP A 58 -5.90 -1.10 -14.86
N SER A 59 -6.36 -0.38 -13.82
CA SER A 59 -7.78 -0.22 -13.51
C SER A 59 -8.47 0.68 -14.53
N HIS A 60 -9.48 0.13 -15.20
CA HIS A 60 -10.25 0.81 -16.25
C HIS A 60 -11.77 0.66 -16.08
N GLU A 61 -12.24 0.15 -14.94
CA GLU A 61 -13.68 -0.08 -14.68
C GLU A 61 -14.46 1.22 -14.45
N GLY A 62 -13.77 2.36 -14.26
CA GLY A 62 -14.38 3.65 -14.04
C GLY A 62 -13.37 4.79 -14.00
N ILE A 63 -13.88 6.01 -13.73
CA ILE A 63 -13.04 7.19 -13.58
C ILE A 63 -12.36 7.25 -12.20
N MET A 64 -11.24 7.97 -12.12
CA MET A 64 -10.54 8.23 -10.87
C MET A 64 -11.28 9.30 -10.06
N VAL A 65 -12.00 8.88 -9.02
CA VAL A 65 -12.69 9.77 -8.08
C VAL A 65 -11.76 10.14 -6.92
N LEU A 66 -11.40 11.42 -6.87
CA LEU A 66 -10.52 12.03 -5.88
C LEU A 66 -11.27 12.30 -4.57
N PRO A 67 -10.55 12.37 -3.44
CA PRO A 67 -11.16 12.74 -2.16
C PRO A 67 -11.84 14.13 -2.19
N PRO A 68 -12.91 14.36 -1.40
CA PRO A 68 -13.62 15.64 -1.36
C PRO A 68 -12.75 16.85 -1.00
N GLU A 69 -11.63 16.64 -0.31
CA GLU A 69 -10.66 17.66 0.09
C GLU A 69 -9.63 17.99 -1.01
N ALA A 70 -9.59 17.25 -2.12
CA ALA A 70 -8.63 17.49 -3.21
C ALA A 70 -8.77 18.92 -3.79
N PRO A 71 -7.68 19.69 -3.94
CA PRO A 71 -7.77 21.07 -4.42
C PRO A 71 -8.19 21.11 -5.90
N ILE A 72 -9.17 21.97 -6.22
CA ILE A 72 -9.67 22.13 -7.60
C ILE A 72 -8.69 23.02 -8.37
N GLY A 73 -8.39 22.64 -9.62
CA GLY A 73 -7.53 23.41 -10.52
C GLY A 73 -6.03 23.22 -10.30
N THR A 74 -5.63 22.39 -9.33
CA THR A 74 -4.23 21.98 -9.14
C THR A 74 -3.87 20.93 -10.19
N PRO A 75 -2.72 21.05 -10.88
CA PRO A 75 -2.22 19.99 -11.75
C PRO A 75 -2.17 18.66 -11.01
N LEU A 76 -2.65 17.58 -11.63
CA LEU A 76 -2.74 16.28 -10.96
C LEU A 76 -1.35 15.75 -10.54
N ALA A 77 -0.32 16.07 -11.33
CA ALA A 77 1.07 15.75 -11.02
C ALA A 77 1.56 16.46 -9.75
N ASP A 78 1.11 17.67 -9.45
CA ASP A 78 1.48 18.37 -8.22
C ASP A 78 0.71 17.82 -7.01
N TYR A 79 -0.49 17.26 -7.24
CA TYR A 79 -1.33 16.71 -6.18
C TYR A 79 -0.99 15.25 -5.82
N LEU A 80 -0.73 14.41 -6.82
CA LEU A 80 -0.49 12.96 -6.66
C LEU A 80 0.90 12.51 -7.06
N GLY A 81 1.61 13.31 -7.86
CA GLY A 81 2.92 12.95 -8.38
C GLY A 81 3.94 12.78 -7.26
N ASP A 82 4.87 11.88 -7.49
CA ASP A 82 5.94 11.55 -6.56
C ASP A 82 7.17 11.11 -7.33
N VAL A 83 8.32 11.13 -6.68
CA VAL A 83 9.58 10.62 -7.23
C VAL A 83 9.91 9.31 -6.54
N ILE A 84 9.93 8.22 -7.31
CA ILE A 84 10.30 6.91 -6.80
C ILE A 84 11.78 6.66 -7.09
N PHE A 85 12.56 6.52 -6.02
CA PHE A 85 13.94 6.06 -6.12
C PHE A 85 13.96 4.54 -6.10
N ASP A 86 14.39 3.94 -7.21
CA ASP A 86 14.72 2.53 -7.29
C ASP A 86 16.20 2.35 -6.94
N LEU A 87 16.49 1.66 -5.84
CA LEU A 87 17.83 1.58 -5.24
C LEU A 87 18.36 0.15 -5.32
N ASP A 88 19.55 -0.01 -5.90
CA ASP A 88 20.32 -1.25 -5.82
C ASP A 88 21.12 -1.29 -4.51
N VAL A 89 20.57 -1.97 -3.50
CA VAL A 89 21.14 -2.07 -2.16
C VAL A 89 22.08 -3.28 -2.08
N THR A 90 23.37 -3.01 -1.86
CA THR A 90 24.38 -4.07 -1.73
C THR A 90 24.25 -4.84 -0.41
N PRO A 91 24.71 -6.11 -0.33
CA PRO A 91 24.48 -6.98 0.84
C PRO A 91 25.06 -6.48 2.17
N ASN A 92 26.01 -5.55 2.15
CA ASN A 92 26.59 -4.95 3.34
C ASN A 92 25.71 -3.86 3.98
N ARG A 93 24.58 -3.48 3.36
CA ARG A 93 23.65 -2.46 3.85
C ARG A 93 22.22 -3.00 4.06
N PRO A 94 22.03 -4.08 4.85
CA PRO A 94 20.69 -4.59 5.14
C PRO A 94 19.84 -3.56 5.89
N ASP A 95 20.47 -2.59 6.55
CA ASP A 95 19.81 -1.47 7.19
C ASP A 95 19.07 -0.57 6.18
N CYS A 96 19.51 -0.49 4.91
CA CYS A 96 18.86 0.31 3.87
C CYS A 96 17.74 -0.43 3.12
N LEU A 97 17.32 -1.61 3.57
CA LEU A 97 16.19 -2.34 3.00
C LEU A 97 14.83 -1.87 3.53
N CYS A 98 14.78 -0.72 4.20
CA CYS A 98 13.57 -0.10 4.72
C CYS A 98 13.63 1.42 4.71
N ILE A 99 12.45 2.05 4.78
CA ILE A 99 12.31 3.51 4.74
C ILE A 99 13.04 4.17 5.91
N ILE A 100 12.90 3.67 7.14
CA ILE A 100 13.59 4.25 8.30
C ILE A 100 15.10 4.17 8.16
N GLY A 101 15.61 3.09 7.56
CA GLY A 101 17.03 2.92 7.30
C GLY A 101 17.58 3.91 6.28
N ILE A 102 16.91 4.06 5.15
CA ILE A 102 17.23 5.06 4.13
C ILE A 102 17.12 6.47 4.71
N ALA A 103 16.04 6.77 5.42
CA ALA A 103 15.83 8.07 6.06
C ALA A 103 16.93 8.39 7.08
N ARG A 104 17.42 7.39 7.82
CA ARG A 104 18.56 7.54 8.74
C ARG A 104 19.83 7.92 7.98
N GLU A 105 20.14 7.27 6.87
CA GLU A 105 21.28 7.59 6.02
C GLU A 105 21.19 9.04 5.50
N VAL A 106 20.04 9.41 4.95
CA VAL A 106 19.78 10.77 4.44
C VAL A 106 19.91 11.82 5.55
N ALA A 107 19.38 11.54 6.74
CA ALA A 107 19.48 12.44 7.89
C ALA A 107 20.96 12.72 8.24
N VAL A 108 21.80 11.69 8.28
CA VAL A 108 23.25 11.84 8.52
C VAL A 108 23.92 12.64 7.40
N LEU A 109 23.64 12.33 6.13
CA LEU A 109 24.25 13.00 4.98
C LEU A 109 23.91 14.49 4.87
N THR A 110 22.69 14.86 5.27
CA THR A 110 22.17 16.22 5.17
C THR A 110 22.30 17.02 6.47
N GLY A 111 22.74 16.40 7.56
CA GLY A 111 22.79 16.99 8.90
C GLY A 111 21.41 17.31 9.50
N GLN A 112 20.36 16.62 9.05
CA GLN A 112 18.98 16.79 9.54
C GLN A 112 18.64 15.79 10.65
N SER A 113 17.57 16.04 11.40
CA SER A 113 17.05 15.08 12.38
C SER A 113 16.15 14.03 11.72
N LEU A 114 16.24 12.79 12.21
CA LEU A 114 15.34 11.71 11.84
C LEU A 114 14.08 11.75 12.72
N HIS A 115 12.91 11.81 12.11
CA HIS A 115 11.63 11.68 12.80
C HIS A 115 11.08 10.26 12.63
N LEU A 116 10.88 9.55 13.73
CA LEU A 116 10.33 8.19 13.72
C LEU A 116 8.80 8.20 13.92
N PRO A 117 8.07 7.18 13.41
CA PRO A 117 6.65 7.03 13.69
C PRO A 117 6.41 6.81 15.19
N GLU A 118 5.28 7.30 15.70
CA GLU A 118 4.85 7.02 17.06
C GLU A 118 4.34 5.57 17.16
N VAL A 119 4.77 4.85 18.19
CA VAL A 119 4.43 3.43 18.41
C VAL A 119 3.63 3.20 19.69
N ASN A 120 3.08 4.26 20.28
CA ASN A 120 2.24 4.17 21.46
C ASN A 120 0.84 3.72 21.05
N TYR A 121 0.31 2.70 21.74
CA TYR A 121 -1.05 2.23 21.57
C TYR A 121 -1.63 1.84 22.93
N GLU A 122 -2.95 1.93 23.05
CA GLU A 122 -3.65 1.52 24.26
C GLU A 122 -3.82 0.00 24.30
N GLU A 123 -3.43 -0.61 25.42
CA GLU A 123 -3.67 -2.03 25.69
C GLU A 123 -5.03 -2.19 26.38
N VAL A 124 -5.97 -2.86 25.70
CA VAL A 124 -7.38 -2.96 26.11
C VAL A 124 -7.77 -4.31 26.71
N THR A 125 -6.89 -5.32 26.63
CA THR A 125 -7.20 -6.70 27.02
C THR A 125 -6.23 -7.24 28.07
N SER A 126 -6.62 -8.36 28.67
CA SER A 126 -5.73 -9.14 29.54
C SER A 126 -4.40 -9.48 28.85
N PRO A 127 -3.31 -9.64 29.63
CA PRO A 127 -2.00 -10.01 29.12
C PRO A 127 -2.04 -11.18 28.12
N VAL A 128 -1.28 -11.04 27.03
CA VAL A 128 -1.29 -12.01 25.92
C VAL A 128 -0.76 -13.39 26.34
N ASP A 129 0.12 -13.45 27.33
CA ASP A 129 0.72 -14.67 27.87
C ASP A 129 -0.27 -15.60 28.59
N GLN A 130 -1.46 -15.08 28.95
CA GLN A 130 -2.57 -15.88 29.47
C GLN A 130 -3.44 -16.48 28.36
N GLN A 131 -3.29 -16.00 27.12
CA GLN A 131 -4.16 -16.37 25.99
C GLN A 131 -3.44 -17.26 24.97
N ILE A 132 -2.14 -17.07 24.80
CA ILE A 132 -1.33 -17.86 23.88
C ILE A 132 0.07 -18.08 24.45
N SER A 133 0.59 -19.30 24.28
CA SER A 133 1.96 -19.63 24.64
C SER A 133 2.86 -19.67 23.41
N VAL A 134 4.08 -19.18 23.57
CA VAL A 134 5.14 -19.26 22.56
C VAL A 134 6.32 -19.99 23.17
N GLU A 135 6.82 -20.99 22.45
CA GLU A 135 8.02 -21.72 22.80
C GLU A 135 9.02 -21.68 21.65
N ILE A 136 10.27 -21.40 21.97
CA ILE A 136 11.40 -21.48 21.03
C ILE A 136 12.18 -22.76 21.35
N ALA A 137 11.92 -23.82 20.60
CA ALA A 137 12.60 -25.11 20.76
C ALA A 137 13.93 -25.20 19.98
N ALA A 138 14.22 -24.22 19.11
CA ALA A 138 15.46 -24.10 18.34
C ALA A 138 16.12 -22.72 18.55
N PRO A 139 16.60 -22.42 19.78
CA PRO A 139 17.13 -21.09 20.13
C PRO A 139 18.39 -20.70 19.36
N ASP A 140 19.09 -21.68 18.77
CA ASP A 140 20.26 -21.47 17.93
C ASP A 140 19.92 -20.96 16.52
N LEU A 141 18.66 -21.11 16.07
CA LEU A 141 18.15 -20.57 14.81
C LEU A 141 17.21 -19.38 14.99
N CYS A 142 16.55 -19.30 16.15
CA CYS A 142 15.62 -18.22 16.46
C CYS A 142 15.90 -17.73 17.88
N SER A 143 16.60 -16.61 18.01
CA SER A 143 16.93 -16.04 19.33
C SER A 143 15.75 -15.30 19.97
N ARG A 144 14.76 -14.90 19.17
CA ARG A 144 13.60 -14.14 19.62
C ARG A 144 12.38 -14.41 18.74
N TYR A 145 11.24 -14.64 19.39
CA TYR A 145 9.93 -14.67 18.76
C TYR A 145 8.97 -13.88 19.64
N CYS A 146 8.31 -12.87 19.07
CA CYS A 146 7.34 -12.03 19.75
C CYS A 146 5.97 -12.22 19.10
N ALA A 147 4.92 -12.22 19.90
CA ALA A 147 3.54 -12.27 19.44
C ALA A 147 2.72 -11.23 20.18
N SER A 148 1.80 -10.59 19.47
CA SER A 148 0.74 -9.78 20.04
C SER A 148 -0.60 -10.32 19.54
N LEU A 149 -1.65 -10.19 20.36
CA LEU A 149 -2.99 -10.62 20.03
C LEU A 149 -3.89 -9.40 19.87
N ILE A 150 -4.42 -9.22 18.66
CA ILE A 150 -5.38 -8.18 18.34
C ILE A 150 -6.74 -8.86 18.13
N THR A 151 -7.76 -8.41 18.85
CA THR A 151 -9.12 -8.95 18.78
C THR A 151 -10.08 -7.95 18.16
N GLY A 152 -11.26 -8.40 17.73
CA GLY A 152 -12.28 -7.51 17.15
C GLY A 152 -11.92 -6.95 15.77
N VAL A 153 -10.94 -7.55 15.09
CA VAL A 153 -10.48 -7.12 13.76
C VAL A 153 -11.53 -7.46 12.71
N LYS A 154 -11.92 -6.45 11.92
CA LYS A 154 -12.71 -6.64 10.70
C LYS A 154 -11.79 -6.58 9.48
N ILE A 155 -11.77 -7.65 8.69
CA ILE A 155 -11.04 -7.67 7.41
C ILE A 155 -11.80 -6.76 6.42
N ALA A 156 -11.07 -5.82 5.83
CA ALA A 156 -11.58 -4.86 4.88
C ALA A 156 -10.45 -4.35 3.96
N GLU A 157 -10.79 -3.52 2.99
CA GLU A 157 -9.80 -2.77 2.22
C GLU A 157 -8.99 -1.83 3.13
N SER A 158 -7.71 -1.67 2.80
CA SER A 158 -6.80 -0.76 3.52
C SER A 158 -7.16 0.69 3.25
N PRO A 159 -6.80 1.63 4.15
CA PRO A 159 -6.92 3.06 3.86
C PRO A 159 -6.14 3.46 2.60
N ARG A 160 -6.69 4.40 1.81
CA ARG A 160 -6.10 4.84 0.52
C ARG A 160 -4.63 5.24 0.63
N TRP A 161 -4.25 5.94 1.70
CA TRP A 161 -2.87 6.39 1.90
C TRP A 161 -1.88 5.22 2.01
N MET A 162 -2.28 4.11 2.64
CA MET A 162 -1.46 2.91 2.79
C MET A 162 -1.34 2.17 1.48
N GLN A 163 -2.47 2.01 0.77
CA GLN A 163 -2.50 1.41 -0.56
C GLN A 163 -1.56 2.15 -1.53
N GLN A 164 -1.61 3.48 -1.54
CA GLN A 164 -0.75 4.31 -2.39
C GLN A 164 0.74 4.13 -2.06
N ARG A 165 1.11 4.09 -0.77
CA ARG A 165 2.51 3.85 -0.37
C ARG A 165 2.99 2.46 -0.78
N LEU A 166 2.17 1.42 -0.62
CA LEU A 166 2.48 0.06 -1.05
C LEU A 166 2.70 0.00 -2.57
N LEU A 167 1.79 0.60 -3.35
CA LEU A 167 1.90 0.65 -4.81
C LEU A 167 3.19 1.34 -5.27
N LYS A 168 3.55 2.46 -4.63
CA LYS A 168 4.80 3.20 -4.89
C LYS A 168 6.06 2.39 -4.58
N CYS A 169 5.97 1.39 -3.70
CA CYS A 169 7.03 0.44 -3.41
C CYS A 169 6.89 -0.88 -4.19
N GLY A 170 6.07 -0.93 -5.25
CA GLY A 170 5.91 -2.10 -6.10
C GLY A 170 5.09 -3.24 -5.48
N MET A 171 4.35 -3.00 -4.39
CA MET A 171 3.50 -4.00 -3.75
C MET A 171 2.03 -3.74 -4.05
N ARG A 172 1.33 -4.77 -4.54
CA ARG A 172 -0.12 -4.72 -4.75
C ARG A 172 -0.85 -4.84 -3.41
N PRO A 173 -1.77 -3.92 -3.07
CA PRO A 173 -2.64 -4.03 -1.90
C PRO A 173 -3.59 -5.24 -1.97
N ILE A 174 -3.89 -5.83 -0.82
CA ILE A 174 -4.72 -7.04 -0.69
C ILE A 174 -5.88 -6.81 0.29
N ASN A 175 -5.56 -6.58 1.56
CA ASN A 175 -6.52 -6.23 2.61
C ASN A 175 -5.76 -5.63 3.80
N ASN A 176 -6.49 -4.98 4.71
CA ASN A 176 -5.92 -4.28 5.85
C ASN A 176 -4.90 -5.09 6.67
N ILE A 177 -5.05 -6.40 6.82
CA ILE A 177 -4.12 -7.20 7.63
C ILE A 177 -2.82 -7.50 6.89
N VAL A 178 -2.93 -7.98 5.65
CA VAL A 178 -1.75 -8.28 4.83
C VAL A 178 -0.98 -6.99 4.52
N ASP A 179 -1.70 -5.93 4.21
CA ASP A 179 -1.14 -4.64 3.86
C ASP A 179 -0.42 -4.00 5.05
N ILE A 180 -0.95 -4.10 6.28
CA ILE A 180 -0.24 -3.65 7.49
C ILE A 180 1.08 -4.40 7.66
N THR A 181 1.10 -5.73 7.48
CA THR A 181 2.35 -6.50 7.62
C THR A 181 3.39 -6.12 6.57
N ASN A 182 2.98 -5.91 5.32
CA ASN A 182 3.85 -5.44 4.24
C ASN A 182 4.32 -4.00 4.47
N TYR A 183 3.43 -3.14 4.95
CA TYR A 183 3.71 -1.74 5.21
C TYR A 183 4.78 -1.59 6.32
N VAL A 184 4.64 -2.32 7.43
CA VAL A 184 5.65 -2.32 8.50
C VAL A 184 6.97 -2.94 8.05
N MET A 185 6.93 -3.97 7.20
CA MET A 185 8.14 -4.54 6.59
C MET A 185 8.89 -3.48 5.79
N LEU A 186 8.20 -2.68 4.96
CA LEU A 186 8.83 -1.59 4.20
C LEU A 186 9.27 -0.44 5.11
N GLU A 187 8.48 -0.07 6.12
CA GLU A 187 8.75 1.09 6.97
C GLU A 187 9.91 0.84 7.94
N TYR A 188 9.88 -0.29 8.64
CA TYR A 188 10.85 -0.65 9.70
C TYR A 188 11.90 -1.68 9.27
N GLY A 189 11.71 -2.39 8.16
CA GLY A 189 12.60 -3.50 7.77
C GLY A 189 12.35 -4.78 8.56
N GLN A 190 11.18 -4.88 9.20
CA GLN A 190 10.79 -6.01 10.03
C GLN A 190 9.66 -6.80 9.34
N PRO A 191 9.96 -7.96 8.75
CA PRO A 191 8.92 -8.86 8.26
C PRO A 191 8.02 -9.30 9.42
N LEU A 192 6.72 -9.25 9.18
CA LEU A 192 5.69 -9.69 10.12
C LEU A 192 4.79 -10.74 9.47
N HIS A 193 4.12 -11.53 10.31
CA HIS A 193 3.13 -12.49 9.86
C HIS A 193 1.92 -12.46 10.79
N ALA A 194 0.73 -12.64 10.21
CA ALA A 194 -0.53 -12.68 10.94
C ALA A 194 -1.13 -14.08 10.87
N PHE A 195 -1.41 -14.66 12.03
CA PHE A 195 -2.11 -15.93 12.16
C PHE A 195 -3.56 -15.69 12.61
N ASP A 196 -4.50 -16.43 12.03
CA ASP A 196 -5.86 -16.50 12.58
C ASP A 196 -5.81 -17.23 13.93
N TYR A 197 -5.98 -16.48 15.01
CA TYR A 197 -5.92 -16.98 16.39
C TYR A 197 -6.82 -18.20 16.60
N HIS A 198 -8.00 -18.24 15.99
CA HIS A 198 -8.95 -19.35 16.17
C HIS A 198 -8.47 -20.65 15.53
N LYS A 199 -7.59 -20.57 14.52
CA LYS A 199 -7.01 -21.74 13.84
C LYS A 199 -5.75 -22.29 14.55
N ILE A 200 -5.18 -21.54 15.50
CA ILE A 200 -4.03 -22.00 16.28
C ILE A 200 -4.50 -23.07 17.27
N ARG A 201 -4.12 -24.32 17.01
CA ARG A 201 -4.45 -25.46 17.86
C ARG A 201 -3.74 -25.35 19.21
N GLY A 202 -4.48 -25.61 20.29
CA GLY A 202 -3.93 -25.60 21.66
C GLY A 202 -3.43 -24.25 22.15
N LYS A 203 -3.67 -23.15 21.40
CA LYS A 203 -3.17 -21.80 21.71
C LYS A 203 -1.67 -21.80 22.05
N ARG A 204 -0.91 -22.55 21.25
CA ARG A 204 0.53 -22.70 21.42
C ARG A 204 1.22 -22.61 20.07
N ILE A 205 2.24 -21.77 20.00
CA ILE A 205 3.17 -21.66 18.88
C ILE A 205 4.49 -22.27 19.32
N ILE A 206 4.99 -23.23 18.55
CA ILE A 206 6.28 -23.88 18.81
C ILE A 206 7.20 -23.60 17.63
N VAL A 207 8.20 -22.76 17.85
CA VAL A 207 9.23 -22.46 16.86
C VAL A 207 10.29 -23.55 16.94
N ARG A 208 10.23 -24.49 15.98
CA ARG A 208 11.10 -25.66 15.94
C ARG A 208 11.58 -25.94 14.53
N ARG A 209 12.59 -26.81 14.43
CA ARG A 209 12.98 -27.44 13.16
C ARG A 209 11.87 -28.35 12.65
N ALA A 210 11.78 -28.46 11.32
CA ALA A 210 10.98 -29.50 10.70
C ALA A 210 11.55 -30.89 11.03
N THR A 211 10.69 -31.89 11.13
CA THR A 211 11.12 -33.28 11.24
C THR A 211 11.29 -33.90 9.84
N SER A 212 12.06 -34.99 9.75
CA SER A 212 12.23 -35.69 8.47
C SER A 212 10.89 -36.20 7.94
N GLY A 213 10.58 -35.88 6.68
CA GLY A 213 9.32 -36.25 6.03
C GLY A 213 8.11 -35.37 6.42
N GLU A 214 8.30 -34.30 7.19
CA GLU A 214 7.22 -33.37 7.52
C GLU A 214 6.75 -32.59 6.29
N THR A 215 5.43 -32.44 6.15
CA THR A 215 4.80 -31.77 5.00
C THR A 215 4.03 -30.53 5.42
N ILE A 216 4.13 -29.47 4.61
CA ILE A 216 3.31 -28.26 4.73
C ILE A 216 2.66 -27.95 3.37
N THR A 217 1.43 -27.46 3.39
CA THR A 217 0.79 -26.84 2.22
C THR A 217 0.82 -25.34 2.45
N THR A 218 1.51 -24.62 1.56
CA THR A 218 1.65 -23.15 1.58
C THR A 218 0.60 -22.50 0.70
#